data_AF-A0AA43CLV7-F1
#
_entry.id   AF-A0AA43CLV7-F1
#
_cell.length_a   1.000
_cell.length_b   1.000
_cell.length_c   1.000
_cell.angle_alpha   90.00
_cell.angle_beta   90.00
_cell.angle_gamma   90.00
#
_symmetry.space_group_name_H-M   'P 1'
#
loop_
_entity.id
_entity.type
_entity.pdbx_description
1 polymer ?
#
loop_
_entity_poly.entity_id
_entity_poly.type
_entity_poly.pdbx_seq_one_letter_code
_entity_poly.pdbx_strand_id
1 'polypeptide(L)'
;MKRNLWLFLLKLAVTTLTLGYFWTTGWKMAYPTWIDPIAQLFFRMFGVTQWPLTLTADHHASLIPFIGLLVATPGLITRWKRALVALVGGVAAIVLMHIVMSIAIFHIVDAFEMSQNAYRLLLPIYLVNDAMPLILWLAFFPSVLSELFGF
;
A
#
# COMPACT_ATOMS: atom_id res chain seq x y z
N MET A 1 23.23 14.71 10.52
CA MET A 1 22.91 13.27 10.39
C MET A 1 21.77 12.85 11.32
N LYS A 2 21.98 12.67 12.63
CA LYS A 2 20.93 12.20 13.57
C LYS A 2 19.64 13.03 13.56
N ARG A 3 19.73 14.36 13.40
CA ARG A 3 18.56 15.26 13.38
C ARG A 3 17.59 14.96 12.23
N ASN A 4 18.10 14.71 11.02
CA ASN A 4 17.23 14.46 9.85
C ASN A 4 16.51 13.11 9.98
N LEU A 5 17.22 12.09 10.44
CA LEU A 5 16.64 10.79 10.74
C LEU A 5 15.56 10.89 11.82
N TRP A 6 15.82 11.56 12.93
CA TRP A 6 14.82 11.73 14.00
C TRP A 6 13.59 12.52 13.55
N LEU A 7 13.77 13.59 12.76
CA LEU A 7 12.65 14.34 12.20
C LEU A 7 11.84 13.50 11.20
N PHE A 8 12.52 12.68 10.39
CA PHE A 8 11.86 11.73 9.50
C PHE A 8 11.03 10.72 10.29
N LEU A 9 11.63 10.06 11.30
CA LEU A 9 10.94 9.07 12.14
C LEU A 9 9.76 9.67 12.88
N LEU A 10 9.90 10.88 13.43
CA LEU A 10 8.81 11.58 14.12
C LEU A 10 7.67 11.89 13.16
N LYS A 11 7.95 12.46 11.98
CA LYS A 11 6.93 12.72 10.96
C LYS A 11 6.24 11.44 10.52
N LEU A 12 7.02 10.39 10.26
CA LEU A 12 6.51 9.08 9.86
C LEU A 12 5.57 8.53 10.94
N ALA A 13 5.99 8.53 12.21
CA ALA A 13 5.18 8.06 13.34
C ALA A 13 3.88 8.85 13.46
N VAL A 14 3.94 10.19 13.48
CA VAL A 14 2.74 11.03 13.60
C VAL A 14 1.80 10.80 12.41
N THR A 15 2.29 10.85 11.18
CA THR A 15 1.46 10.67 9.99
C THR A 15 0.84 9.27 9.93
N THR A 16 1.61 8.22 10.20
CA THR A 16 1.10 6.83 10.17
C THR A 16 0.10 6.57 11.28
N LEU A 17 0.29 7.10 12.49
CA LEU A 17 -0.67 6.97 13.59
C LEU A 17 -1.98 7.70 13.28
N THR A 18 -1.90 8.93 12.76
CA THR A 18 -3.10 9.71 12.38
C THR A 18 -3.87 9.02 11.26
N LEU A 19 -3.20 8.64 10.16
CA LEU A 19 -3.84 7.95 9.05
C LEU A 19 -4.33 6.56 9.45
N GLY A 20 -3.57 5.86 10.29
CA GLY A 20 -3.93 4.57 10.89
C GLY A 20 -5.22 4.65 11.68
N TYR A 21 -5.39 5.68 12.51
CA TYR A 21 -6.62 5.93 13.25
C TYR A 21 -7.82 6.14 12.32
N PHE A 22 -7.70 6.98 11.29
CA PHE A 22 -8.80 7.19 10.33
C PHE A 22 -9.10 5.94 9.51
N TRP A 23 -8.08 5.15 9.20
CA TRP A 23 -8.24 3.88 8.50
C TRP A 23 -9.06 2.89 9.31
N THR A 24 -8.69 2.66 10.56
CA THR A 24 -9.35 1.68 11.42
C THR A 24 -10.74 2.11 11.86
N THR A 25 -10.99 3.42 11.99
CA THR A 25 -12.30 3.95 12.42
C THR A 25 -13.33 4.09 11.29
N GLY A 26 -12.91 4.16 10.02
CA GLY A 26 -13.87 4.31 8.92
C GLY A 26 -13.35 3.96 7.52
N TRP A 27 -12.14 4.39 7.15
CA TRP A 27 -11.72 4.23 5.74
C TRP A 27 -11.55 2.78 5.31
N LYS A 28 -11.22 1.85 6.23
CA LYS A 28 -11.17 0.41 5.93
C LYS A 28 -12.48 -0.11 5.33
N MET A 29 -13.62 0.36 5.82
CA MET A 29 -14.94 -0.06 5.34
C MET A 29 -15.38 0.68 4.07
N ALA A 30 -14.99 1.95 3.93
CA ALA A 30 -15.33 2.76 2.75
C ALA A 30 -14.45 2.44 1.53
N TYR A 31 -13.20 2.04 1.76
CA TYR A 31 -12.20 1.84 0.72
C TYR A 31 -12.63 0.83 -0.35
N PRO A 32 -13.12 -0.39 -0.02
CA PRO A 32 -13.62 -1.33 -1.01
C PRO A 32 -14.68 -0.71 -1.93
N THR A 33 -15.59 0.10 -1.39
CA THR A 33 -16.64 0.77 -2.17
C THR A 33 -16.08 1.75 -3.20
N TRP A 34 -14.98 2.44 -2.89
CA TRP A 34 -14.35 3.38 -3.82
C TRP A 34 -13.60 2.68 -4.95
N ILE A 35 -12.98 1.53 -4.66
CA ILE A 35 -12.21 0.79 -5.66
C ILE A 35 -13.03 -0.23 -6.44
N ASP A 36 -14.21 -0.63 -5.94
CA ASP A 36 -15.05 -1.66 -6.55
C ASP A 36 -15.35 -1.42 -8.04
N PRO A 37 -15.73 -0.21 -8.50
CA PRO A 37 -16.00 -0.01 -9.93
C PRO A 37 -14.80 -0.33 -10.83
N ILE A 38 -13.59 -0.03 -10.36
CA ILE A 38 -12.35 -0.32 -11.08
C ILE A 38 -12.01 -1.80 -10.93
N ALA A 39 -12.10 -2.36 -9.72
CA ALA A 39 -11.80 -3.76 -9.46
C ALA A 39 -12.70 -4.70 -10.27
N GLN A 40 -14.00 -4.40 -10.39
CA GLN A 40 -14.96 -5.18 -11.18
C GLN A 40 -14.58 -5.24 -12.67
N LEU A 41 -13.99 -4.17 -13.22
CA LEU A 41 -13.48 -4.18 -14.59
C LEU A 41 -12.36 -5.24 -14.73
N PHE A 42 -11.40 -5.25 -13.80
CA PHE A 42 -10.31 -6.24 -13.80
C PHE A 42 -10.82 -7.64 -13.49
N PHE A 43 -11.70 -7.81 -12.49
CA PHE A 43 -12.25 -9.11 -12.12
C PHE A 43 -12.91 -9.82 -13.31
N ARG A 44 -13.69 -9.09 -14.11
CA ARG A 44 -14.29 -9.62 -15.34
C ARG A 44 -13.25 -10.06 -16.37
N MET A 45 -12.16 -9.31 -16.53
CA MET A 45 -11.06 -9.69 -17.44
C MET A 45 -10.34 -10.96 -17.01
N PHE A 46 -10.31 -11.26 -15.71
CA PHE A 46 -9.59 -12.40 -15.13
C PHE A 46 -10.53 -13.52 -14.63
N GLY A 47 -11.80 -13.52 -15.04
CA GLY A 47 -12.76 -14.58 -14.73
C GLY A 47 -13.18 -14.66 -13.26
N VAL A 48 -12.97 -13.60 -12.47
CA VAL A 48 -13.36 -13.56 -11.05
C VAL A 48 -14.85 -13.21 -10.95
N THR A 49 -15.65 -14.14 -10.41
CA THR A 49 -17.10 -13.95 -10.25
C THR A 49 -17.45 -13.73 -8.77
N GLN A 50 -18.16 -12.64 -8.49
CA GLN A 50 -18.72 -12.32 -7.15
C GLN A 50 -17.70 -12.40 -5.99
N TRP A 51 -16.53 -11.78 -6.16
CA TRP A 51 -15.53 -11.68 -5.09
C TRP A 51 -15.64 -10.36 -4.31
N PRO A 52 -15.89 -10.39 -2.98
CA PRO A 52 -15.95 -9.19 -2.19
C PRO A 52 -14.56 -8.72 -1.75
N LEU A 53 -14.17 -7.51 -2.18
CA LEU A 53 -12.92 -6.83 -1.79
C LEU A 53 -12.78 -6.62 -0.27
N THR A 54 -13.87 -6.71 0.48
CA THR A 54 -13.84 -6.63 1.95
C THR A 54 -13.07 -7.78 2.59
N LEU A 55 -12.95 -8.94 1.93
CA LEU A 55 -12.18 -10.09 2.42
C LEU A 55 -10.68 -9.81 2.52
N THR A 56 -10.18 -8.83 1.75
CA THR A 56 -8.76 -8.46 1.72
C THR A 56 -8.51 -7.08 2.31
N ALA A 57 -9.54 -6.46 2.91
CA ALA A 57 -9.47 -5.09 3.42
C ALA A 57 -8.41 -4.88 4.51
N ASP A 58 -8.09 -5.91 5.29
CA ASP A 58 -7.01 -5.85 6.27
C ASP A 58 -5.63 -5.64 5.64
N HIS A 59 -5.43 -6.09 4.40
CA HIS A 59 -4.20 -5.93 3.66
C HIS A 59 -4.18 -4.66 2.78
N HIS A 60 -5.27 -3.89 2.75
CA HIS A 60 -5.32 -2.64 1.98
C HIS A 60 -4.70 -1.43 2.71
N ALA A 61 -4.23 -1.64 3.94
CA ALA A 61 -3.62 -0.59 4.76
C ALA A 61 -2.27 -0.08 4.24
N SER A 62 -1.68 -0.71 3.21
CA SER A 62 -0.38 -0.35 2.61
C SER A 62 -0.32 1.10 2.09
N LEU A 63 -1.48 1.73 1.79
CA LEU A 63 -1.57 3.16 1.47
C LEU A 63 -1.04 4.06 2.60
N ILE A 64 -1.26 3.66 3.85
CA ILE A 64 -0.90 4.43 5.04
C ILE A 64 0.61 4.59 5.20
N PRO A 65 1.42 3.51 5.27
CA PRO A 65 2.87 3.66 5.34
C PRO A 65 3.42 4.33 4.08
N PHE A 66 2.81 4.17 2.89
CA PHE A 66 3.28 4.85 1.69
C PHE A 66 3.14 6.37 1.79
N ILE A 67 1.94 6.85 2.15
CA ILE A 67 1.68 8.28 2.36
C ILE A 67 2.53 8.80 3.52
N GLY A 68 2.67 8.01 4.60
CA GLY A 68 3.55 8.33 5.73
C GLY A 68 5.00 8.55 5.31
N LEU A 69 5.57 7.64 4.52
CA LEU A 69 6.93 7.75 3.99
C LEU A 69 7.08 8.98 3.08
N LEU A 70 6.09 9.21 2.20
CA LEU A 70 6.08 10.37 1.32
C LEU A 70 6.09 11.68 2.13
N VAL A 71 5.17 11.83 3.09
CA VAL A 71 5.06 13.05 3.93
C VAL A 71 6.30 13.25 4.80
N ALA A 72 6.89 12.16 5.30
CA ALA A 72 8.11 12.21 6.11
C ALA A 72 9.36 12.60 5.30
N THR A 73 9.32 12.48 3.97
CA THR A 73 10.49 12.67 3.09
C THR A 73 11.14 14.05 3.29
N PRO A 74 12.47 14.12 3.52
CA PRO A 74 13.20 15.37 3.61
C PRO A 74 13.02 16.23 2.34
N GLY A 75 12.82 17.53 2.53
CA GLY A 75 12.66 18.46 1.40
C GLY A 75 11.38 18.26 0.59
N LEU A 76 10.32 17.67 1.16
CA LEU A 76 9.06 17.46 0.45
C LEU A 76 8.53 18.72 -0.25
N ILE A 77 8.60 19.87 0.44
CA ILE A 77 8.14 21.16 -0.08
C ILE A 77 8.96 21.60 -1.30
N THR A 78 10.28 21.43 -1.25
CA THR A 78 11.16 21.79 -2.39
C THR A 78 11.01 20.81 -3.55
N ARG A 79 10.62 19.55 -3.27
CA ARG A 79 10.40 18.48 -4.24
C ARG A 79 8.92 18.22 -4.54
N TRP A 80 8.04 19.21 -4.35
CA TRP A 80 6.58 19.01 -4.38
C TRP A 80 6.07 18.38 -5.68
N LYS A 81 6.65 18.70 -6.84
CA LYS A 81 6.27 18.10 -8.13
C LYS A 81 6.52 16.58 -8.14
N ARG A 82 7.70 16.18 -7.67
CA ARG A 82 8.07 14.77 -7.52
C ARG A 82 7.20 14.09 -6.48
N ALA A 83 6.87 14.79 -5.40
CA ALA A 83 5.96 14.30 -4.38
C ALA A 83 4.55 14.06 -4.93
N LEU A 84 4.04 14.94 -5.78
CA LEU A 84 2.74 14.79 -6.42
C LEU A 84 2.72 13.60 -7.39
N VAL A 85 3.77 13.46 -8.22
CA VAL A 85 3.92 12.30 -9.11
C VAL A 85 4.02 11.00 -8.31
N ALA A 86 4.81 11.01 -7.24
CA ALA A 86 4.93 9.85 -6.34
C ALA A 86 3.59 9.54 -5.66
N LEU A 87 2.85 10.55 -5.20
CA LEU A 87 1.54 10.36 -4.57
C LEU A 87 0.57 9.70 -5.56
N VAL A 88 0.37 10.30 -6.74
CA VAL A 88 -0.60 9.81 -7.72
C VAL A 88 -0.15 8.45 -8.26
N GLY A 89 1.09 8.34 -8.72
CA GLY A 89 1.63 7.12 -9.31
C GLY A 89 1.75 5.98 -8.30
N GLY A 90 2.19 6.26 -7.08
CA GLY A 90 2.33 5.27 -6.03
C GLY A 90 0.98 4.79 -5.48
N VAL A 91 0.01 5.69 -5.28
CA VAL A 91 -1.36 5.30 -4.89
C VAL A 91 -1.99 4.45 -5.99
N ALA A 92 -1.85 4.83 -7.26
CA ALA A 92 -2.35 4.04 -8.38
C ALA A 92 -1.71 2.63 -8.43
N ALA A 93 -0.39 2.54 -8.23
CA ALA A 93 0.32 1.27 -8.18
C ALA A 93 -0.13 0.38 -7.02
N ILE A 94 -0.34 0.96 -5.82
CA ILE A 94 -0.84 0.23 -4.65
C ILE A 94 -2.27 -0.26 -4.87
N VAL A 95 -3.16 0.57 -5.39
CA VAL A 95 -4.55 0.16 -5.71
C VAL A 95 -4.55 -0.98 -6.72
N LEU A 96 -3.73 -0.89 -7.77
CA LEU A 96 -3.60 -1.97 -8.74
C LEU A 96 -3.07 -3.26 -8.09
N MET A 97 -2.10 -3.16 -7.17
CA MET A 97 -1.61 -4.29 -6.40
C MET A 97 -2.71 -4.92 -5.53
N HIS A 98 -3.58 -4.12 -4.89
CA HIS A 98 -4.72 -4.65 -4.15
C HIS A 98 -5.65 -5.45 -5.04
N ILE A 99 -5.96 -4.95 -6.24
CA ILE A 99 -6.81 -5.66 -7.21
C ILE A 99 -6.15 -6.97 -7.65
N VAL A 100 -4.87 -6.94 -8.01
CA VAL A 100 -4.09 -8.14 -8.41
C VAL A 100 -4.03 -9.15 -7.28
N MET A 101 -3.77 -8.70 -6.05
CA MET A 101 -3.78 -9.52 -4.85
C MET A 101 -5.15 -10.16 -4.62
N SER A 102 -6.24 -9.41 -4.72
CA SER A 102 -7.60 -9.95 -4.57
C SER A 102 -7.93 -11.01 -5.64
N ILE A 103 -7.51 -10.80 -6.89
CA ILE A 103 -7.64 -11.80 -7.97
C ILE A 103 -6.85 -13.06 -7.63
N ALA A 104 -5.60 -12.92 -7.20
CA ALA A 104 -4.76 -14.06 -6.82
C ALA A 104 -5.36 -14.83 -5.64
N ILE A 105 -5.87 -14.12 -4.64
CA ILE A 105 -6.52 -14.74 -3.48
C ILE A 105 -7.77 -15.49 -3.89
N PHE A 106 -8.61 -14.92 -4.75
CA PHE A 106 -9.79 -15.59 -5.30
C PHE A 106 -9.40 -16.95 -5.91
N HIS A 107 -8.45 -16.96 -6.85
CA HIS A 107 -8.04 -18.19 -7.54
C HIS A 107 -7.38 -19.21 -6.61
N ILE A 108 -6.64 -18.76 -5.60
CA ILE A 108 -6.03 -19.65 -4.61
C ILE A 108 -7.10 -20.26 -3.69
N VAL A 109 -8.07 -19.46 -3.25
CA VAL A 109 -9.17 -19.94 -2.39
C VAL A 109 -10.08 -20.89 -3.15
N ASP A 110 -10.38 -20.60 -4.41
CA ASP A 110 -11.18 -21.46 -5.29
C ASP A 110 -10.49 -22.81 -5.54
N ALA A 111 -9.17 -22.82 -5.75
CA ALA A 111 -8.42 -24.05 -6.01
C ALA A 111 -8.10 -24.90 -4.78
N PHE A 112 -7.96 -24.29 -3.60
CA PHE A 112 -7.40 -24.95 -2.41
C PHE A 112 -8.29 -24.86 -1.16
N GLU A 113 -9.50 -24.30 -1.25
CA GLU A 113 -10.52 -24.26 -0.19
C GLU A 113 -9.98 -23.86 1.20
N MET A 114 -9.46 -22.62 1.34
CA MET A 114 -8.93 -22.08 2.61
C MET A 114 -8.05 -23.06 3.44
N SER A 115 -7.33 -23.96 2.75
CA SER A 115 -6.47 -24.95 3.39
C SER A 115 -5.14 -24.36 3.84
N GLN A 116 -4.35 -25.16 4.57
CA GLN A 116 -2.97 -24.80 4.91
C GLN A 116 -2.11 -24.51 3.66
N ASN A 117 -2.37 -25.19 2.55
CA ASN A 117 -1.68 -24.95 1.28
C ASN A 117 -2.06 -23.60 0.68
N ALA A 118 -3.33 -23.22 0.75
CA ALA A 118 -3.77 -21.87 0.36
C ALA A 118 -2.98 -20.82 1.15
N TYR A 119 -2.93 -20.93 2.47
CA TYR A 119 -2.20 -19.98 3.32
C TYR A 119 -0.71 -19.83 2.95
N ARG A 120 -0.03 -20.94 2.64
CA ARG A 120 1.39 -20.91 2.22
C ARG A 120 1.61 -20.13 0.91
N LEU A 121 0.64 -20.16 0.00
CA LEU A 121 0.68 -19.40 -1.25
C LEU A 121 0.27 -17.93 -1.06
N LEU A 122 -0.65 -17.67 -0.13
CA LEU A 122 -1.12 -16.31 0.18
C LEU A 122 -0.06 -15.49 0.91
N LEU A 123 0.69 -16.09 1.83
CA LEU A 123 1.64 -15.36 2.67
C LEU A 123 2.67 -14.54 1.86
N PRO A 124 3.37 -15.08 0.84
CA PRO A 124 4.26 -14.28 0.01
C PRO A 124 3.57 -13.10 -0.69
N ILE A 125 2.32 -13.28 -1.13
CA ILE A 125 1.55 -12.22 -1.79
C ILE A 125 1.29 -11.07 -0.82
N TYR A 126 0.88 -11.39 0.41
CA TYR A 126 0.70 -10.39 1.46
C TYR A 126 2.01 -9.68 1.81
N LEU A 127 3.12 -10.41 1.93
CA LEU A 127 4.42 -9.79 2.22
C LEU A 127 4.88 -8.83 1.11
N VAL A 128 4.66 -9.17 -0.17
CA VAL A 128 4.97 -8.28 -1.29
C VAL A 128 4.07 -7.04 -1.26
N ASN A 129 2.78 -7.21 -0.99
CA ASN A 129 1.85 -6.10 -0.83
C ASN A 129 2.26 -5.16 0.31
N ASP A 130 2.66 -5.72 1.45
CA ASP A 130 3.04 -4.96 2.65
C ASP A 130 4.41 -4.28 2.50
N ALA A 131 5.29 -4.82 1.66
CA ALA A 131 6.58 -4.21 1.31
C ALA A 131 6.47 -3.13 0.22
N MET A 132 5.40 -3.14 -0.58
CA MET A 132 5.18 -2.21 -1.69
C MET A 132 5.36 -0.73 -1.33
N PRO A 133 4.89 -0.24 -0.17
CA PRO A 133 5.08 1.15 0.25
C PRO A 133 6.55 1.57 0.27
N LEU A 134 7.42 0.71 0.80
CA LEU A 134 8.86 0.98 0.89
C LEU A 134 9.50 0.93 -0.50
N ILE A 135 9.14 -0.08 -1.31
CA ILE A 135 9.66 -0.26 -2.67
C ILE A 135 9.35 0.98 -3.52
N LEU A 136 8.07 1.40 -3.54
CA LEU A 136 7.63 2.56 -4.30
C LEU A 136 8.28 3.85 -3.79
N TRP A 137 8.38 4.03 -2.47
CA TRP A 137 9.02 5.20 -1.89
C TRP A 137 10.49 5.30 -2.30
N LEU A 138 11.25 4.21 -2.24
CA LEU A 138 12.66 4.18 -2.67
C LEU A 138 12.81 4.38 -4.18
N ALA A 139 11.90 3.83 -4.99
CA ALA A 139 11.88 4.06 -6.44
C ALA A 139 11.65 5.56 -6.76
N PHE A 140 10.73 6.21 -6.05
CA PHE A 140 10.49 7.63 -6.22
C PHE A 140 11.53 8.51 -5.56
N PHE A 141 12.26 8.08 -4.52
CA PHE A 141 13.26 8.89 -3.81
C PHE A 141 14.55 8.11 -3.52
N PRO A 142 15.34 7.71 -4.53
CA PRO A 142 16.49 6.83 -4.35
C PRO A 142 17.63 7.46 -3.53
N SER A 143 17.76 8.78 -3.53
CA SER A 143 18.76 9.51 -2.73
C SER A 143 18.34 9.73 -1.27
N VAL A 144 17.13 9.32 -0.87
CA VAL A 144 16.64 9.63 0.47
C VAL A 144 17.44 8.89 1.55
N LEU A 145 17.96 7.71 1.25
CA LEU A 145 18.77 6.94 2.20
C LEU A 145 20.09 7.67 2.51
N SER A 146 20.79 8.18 1.50
CA SER A 146 21.99 8.98 1.72
C SER A 146 21.68 10.28 2.46
N GLU A 147 20.54 10.92 2.18
CA GLU A 147 20.10 12.13 2.90
C GLU A 147 19.77 11.88 4.39
N LEU A 148 19.23 10.71 4.71
CA LEU A 148 18.86 10.32 6.07
C LEU A 148 20.08 9.84 6.89
N PHE A 149 20.94 9.04 6.26
CA PHE A 149 22.03 8.33 6.93
C PHE A 149 23.41 8.94 6.70
N GLY A 150 23.56 9.87 5.75
CA GLY A 150 24.77 10.68 5.55
C GLY A 150 25.95 9.95 4.92
N PHE A 151 25.70 8.92 4.12
CA PHE A 151 26.72 8.21 3.33
C PHE A 151 26.65 8.56 1.84
#